data_AF-A0A816UIS5-F1
#
_entry.id   AF-A0A816UIS5-F1
#
_cell.length_a   1.000
_cell.length_b   1.000
_cell.length_c   1.000
_cell.angle_alpha   90.00
_cell.angle_beta   90.00
_cell.angle_gamma   90.00
#
_symmetry.space_group_name_H-M   'P 1'
#
loop_
_entity.id
_entity.type
_entity.pdbx_description
1 polymer ?
#
loop_
_entity_poly.entity_id
_entity_poly.type
_entity_poly.pdbx_seq_one_letter_code
_entity_poly.pdbx_strand_id
1 'polypeptide(L)'
;MKMSESRILYLSPMLLILLSLLMASFLDTTAAQIGVCYGMLGDPRPSPSDVVALYKQRNIQRMRLYAPDAEALNALRNSDIELILDVPKTDLERVASSQAEADAWVQNNVKNYDGVRFRYITVGNEVKPSEPAGSILFQAMQNIDSAVSGAGLGIKVSTAIDMGATTDTYPPSHGRFTDEYKNFLQPVIDFLVSKQSPLLLNNYPYFSYKDNMDTIPLEYALFKPTPVVNDDSYSYTNLFDANLDAVYAALEKSGGGSLEIVVSESGWPTEGGPGTSVDNAMTYVNNLIQHVKSGTPRKPGKAIETYIFAMFDENQKGPPELEKFWGCFFLVNSLSMMLSSTNILEDTEQGLVIQ
;
A
#
# COMPACT_ATOMS: atom_id res chain seq x y z
N MET A 1 -40.89 -45.11 35.82
CA MET A 1 -40.64 -44.19 34.68
C MET A 1 -39.91 -42.96 35.24
N LYS A 2 -38.57 -42.93 35.17
CA LYS A 2 -37.77 -41.78 35.65
C LYS A 2 -37.60 -40.81 34.48
N MET A 3 -38.11 -39.59 34.62
CA MET A 3 -37.83 -38.50 33.67
C MET A 3 -36.37 -38.06 33.86
N SER A 4 -35.60 -37.99 32.77
CA SER A 4 -34.26 -37.41 32.80
C SER A 4 -34.36 -35.89 32.84
N GLU A 5 -33.77 -35.27 33.84
CA GLU A 5 -33.58 -33.82 33.87
C GLU A 5 -32.51 -33.42 32.85
N SER A 6 -32.92 -32.66 31.84
CA SER A 6 -32.01 -31.99 30.91
C SER A 6 -31.32 -30.84 31.65
N ARG A 7 -30.05 -31.02 32.02
CA ARG A 7 -29.24 -29.94 32.59
C ARG A 7 -28.83 -28.97 31.48
N ILE A 8 -29.48 -27.81 31.47
CA ILE A 8 -29.03 -26.66 30.67
C ILE A 8 -27.73 -26.16 31.31
N LEU A 9 -26.60 -26.31 30.61
CA LEU A 9 -25.34 -25.69 31.04
C LEU A 9 -25.42 -24.19 30.79
N TYR A 10 -25.53 -23.41 31.86
CA TYR A 10 -25.37 -21.95 31.80
C TYR A 10 -23.87 -21.62 31.76
N LEU A 11 -23.41 -21.02 30.66
CA LEU A 11 -22.06 -20.45 30.58
C LEU A 11 -21.97 -19.27 31.56
N SER A 12 -20.89 -19.21 32.33
CA SER A 12 -20.63 -18.10 33.27
C SER A 12 -20.58 -16.77 32.52
N PRO A 13 -21.12 -15.66 33.07
CA PRO A 13 -21.05 -14.33 32.46
C PRO A 13 -19.62 -13.91 32.07
N MET A 14 -18.64 -14.32 32.87
CA MET A 14 -17.21 -14.06 32.62
C MET A 14 -16.68 -14.80 31.39
N LEU A 15 -17.17 -16.02 31.13
CA LEU A 15 -16.80 -16.80 29.95
C LEU A 15 -17.45 -16.23 28.68
N LEU A 16 -18.68 -15.69 28.77
CA LEU A 16 -19.32 -14.97 27.68
C LEU A 16 -18.58 -13.67 27.35
N ILE A 17 -18.13 -12.92 28.37
CA ILE A 17 -17.30 -11.72 28.18
C ILE A 17 -15.97 -12.08 27.51
N LEU A 18 -15.29 -13.14 27.98
CA LEU A 18 -14.04 -13.59 27.35
C LEU A 18 -14.27 -14.05 25.91
N LEU A 19 -15.34 -14.80 25.62
CA LEU A 19 -15.67 -15.19 24.24
C LEU A 19 -16.01 -13.98 23.37
N SER A 20 -16.67 -12.96 23.93
CA SER A 20 -17.00 -11.74 23.19
C SER A 20 -15.77 -10.88 22.90
N LEU A 21 -14.81 -10.80 23.82
CA LEU A 21 -13.51 -10.15 23.59
C LEU A 21 -12.66 -10.93 22.60
N LEU A 22 -12.71 -12.27 22.66
CA LEU A 22 -12.03 -13.16 21.72
C LEU A 22 -12.65 -13.05 20.31
N MET A 23 -13.98 -13.04 20.20
CA MET A 23 -14.70 -12.77 18.95
C MET A 23 -14.44 -11.35 18.45
N ALA A 24 -14.34 -10.35 19.32
CA ALA A 24 -13.96 -8.98 18.95
C ALA A 24 -12.49 -8.88 18.48
N SER A 25 -11.59 -9.75 18.96
CA SER A 25 -10.22 -9.85 18.43
C SER A 25 -10.11 -10.63 17.12
N PHE A 26 -11.13 -11.42 16.76
CA PHE A 26 -11.26 -12.05 15.45
C PHE A 26 -12.11 -11.23 14.47
N LEU A 27 -12.97 -10.35 14.99
CA LEU A 27 -13.52 -9.21 14.30
C LEU A 27 -12.48 -8.10 14.30
N ASP A 28 -11.31 -8.40 13.73
CA ASP A 28 -10.61 -7.35 13.00
C ASP A 28 -11.60 -6.98 11.89
N THR A 29 -12.51 -6.02 12.18
CA THR A 29 -13.23 -5.33 11.12
C THR A 29 -12.15 -5.01 10.11
N THR A 30 -12.32 -5.50 8.88
CA THR A 30 -11.42 -5.36 7.73
C THR A 30 -11.27 -3.87 7.37
N ALA A 31 -10.77 -3.11 8.33
CA ALA A 31 -10.75 -1.66 8.40
C ALA A 31 -9.76 -1.23 7.32
N ALA A 32 -10.35 -0.75 6.24
CA ALA A 32 -9.77 -0.23 5.02
C ALA A 32 -8.37 -0.77 4.69
N GLN A 33 -8.31 -1.98 4.12
CA GLN A 33 -7.06 -2.51 3.54
C GLN A 33 -6.58 -1.71 2.32
N ILE A 34 -7.42 -0.79 1.84
CA ILE A 34 -7.19 0.06 0.69
C ILE A 34 -6.99 1.51 1.13
N GLY A 35 -5.89 2.10 0.70
CA GLY A 35 -5.68 3.53 0.60
C GLY A 35 -5.66 4.01 -0.85
N VAL A 36 -5.59 5.31 -1.03
CA VAL A 36 -5.40 5.93 -2.34
C VAL A 36 -4.26 6.94 -2.27
N CYS A 37 -3.43 6.98 -3.30
CA CYS A 37 -2.35 7.95 -3.41
C CYS A 37 -2.90 9.31 -3.81
N TYR A 38 -2.61 10.35 -3.04
CA TYR A 38 -2.95 11.72 -3.39
C TYR A 38 -1.79 12.36 -4.16
N GLY A 39 -1.75 12.07 -5.46
CA GLY A 39 -0.91 12.78 -6.44
C GLY A 39 -1.34 14.24 -6.58
N MET A 40 -0.37 15.12 -6.77
CA MET A 40 -0.54 16.57 -6.66
C MET A 40 -0.08 17.34 -7.90
N LEU A 41 0.38 16.65 -8.95
CA LEU A 41 0.90 17.22 -10.19
C LEU A 41 -0.20 17.44 -11.25
N GLY A 42 -1.35 17.97 -10.84
CA GLY A 42 -2.48 18.32 -11.69
C GLY A 42 -2.80 19.81 -11.66
N ASP A 43 -3.22 20.39 -12.79
CA ASP A 43 -3.67 21.78 -12.90
C ASP A 43 -4.83 21.95 -13.90
N PRO A 44 -6.00 22.49 -13.50
CA PRO A 44 -6.37 22.82 -12.12
C PRO A 44 -6.57 21.57 -11.27
N ARG A 45 -6.36 21.70 -9.95
CA ARG A 45 -6.63 20.63 -8.98
C ARG A 45 -7.64 21.08 -7.92
N PRO A 46 -8.49 20.17 -7.39
CA PRO A 46 -9.32 20.47 -6.23
C PRO A 46 -8.47 20.90 -5.02
N SER A 47 -9.05 21.71 -4.13
CA SER A 47 -8.35 22.09 -2.90
C SER A 47 -8.09 20.86 -2.02
N PRO A 48 -7.01 20.80 -1.22
CA PRO A 48 -6.76 19.65 -0.35
C PRO A 48 -7.90 19.38 0.65
N SER A 49 -8.65 20.42 1.05
CA SER A 49 -9.86 20.26 1.87
C SER A 49 -10.98 19.51 1.14
N ASP A 50 -11.21 19.83 -0.13
CA ASP A 50 -12.20 19.12 -0.96
C ASP A 50 -11.76 17.67 -1.21
N VAL A 51 -10.46 17.45 -1.39
CA VAL A 51 -9.92 16.08 -1.54
C VAL A 51 -10.11 15.27 -0.27
N VAL A 52 -9.79 15.80 0.91
CA VAL A 52 -10.05 15.12 2.18
C VAL A 52 -11.55 14.86 2.38
N ALA A 53 -12.41 15.82 2.02
CA ALA A 53 -13.86 15.60 2.06
C ALA A 53 -14.30 14.48 1.12
N LEU A 54 -13.71 14.38 -0.08
CA LEU A 54 -13.97 13.30 -1.02
C LEU A 54 -13.49 11.94 -0.50
N TYR A 55 -12.30 11.87 0.13
CA TYR A 55 -11.83 10.64 0.79
C TYR A 55 -12.84 10.17 1.84
N LYS A 56 -13.34 11.07 2.69
CA LYS A 56 -14.37 10.77 3.68
C LYS A 56 -15.69 10.34 3.04
N GLN A 57 -16.14 11.04 2.00
CA GLN A 57 -17.37 10.71 1.27
C GLN A 57 -17.30 9.31 0.63
N ARG A 58 -16.11 8.89 0.20
CA ARG A 58 -15.86 7.58 -0.41
C ARG A 58 -15.38 6.52 0.59
N ASN A 59 -15.35 6.86 1.88
CA ASN A 59 -14.84 5.99 2.95
C ASN A 59 -13.43 5.43 2.64
N ILE A 60 -12.57 6.25 2.04
CA ILE A 60 -11.15 5.95 1.88
C ILE A 60 -10.46 6.41 3.16
N GLN A 61 -9.99 5.45 3.97
CA GLN A 61 -9.45 5.72 5.31
C GLN A 61 -7.92 5.80 5.33
N ARG A 62 -7.24 5.59 4.19
CA ARG A 62 -5.80 5.68 4.07
C ARG A 62 -5.38 6.52 2.87
N MET A 63 -4.38 7.39 3.07
CA MET A 63 -3.84 8.28 2.06
C MET A 63 -2.31 8.16 2.02
N ARG A 64 -1.71 8.31 0.83
CA ARG A 64 -0.28 8.55 0.67
C ARG A 64 -0.03 9.93 0.07
N LEU A 65 0.88 10.69 0.67
CA LEU A 65 1.39 11.98 0.18
C LEU A 65 2.89 11.86 -0.13
N TYR A 66 3.29 12.34 -1.31
CA TYR A 66 4.66 12.21 -1.83
C TYR A 66 5.65 13.27 -1.33
N ALA A 67 5.14 14.29 -0.65
CA ALA A 67 5.92 15.31 0.04
C ALA A 67 5.04 15.99 1.10
N PRO A 68 5.62 16.65 2.11
CA PRO A 68 4.87 17.51 3.02
C PRO A 68 4.20 18.67 2.27
N ASP A 69 2.87 18.71 2.32
CA ASP A 69 2.06 19.82 1.82
C ASP A 69 1.25 20.40 2.98
N ALA A 70 1.47 21.67 3.30
CA ALA A 70 0.89 22.29 4.49
C ALA A 70 -0.64 22.40 4.43
N GLU A 71 -1.22 22.59 3.23
CA GLU A 71 -2.67 22.67 3.07
C GLU A 71 -3.31 21.29 3.25
N ALA A 72 -2.73 20.25 2.66
CA ALA A 72 -3.18 18.87 2.83
C ALA A 72 -3.03 18.38 4.28
N LEU A 73 -1.89 18.63 4.92
CA LEU A 73 -1.67 18.26 6.32
C LEU A 73 -2.63 18.99 7.27
N ASN A 74 -2.95 20.27 7.02
CA ASN A 74 -3.97 20.96 7.80
C ASN A 74 -5.39 20.40 7.55
N ALA A 75 -5.73 20.08 6.30
CA ALA A 75 -7.02 19.47 5.97
C ALA A 75 -7.20 18.07 6.60
N LEU A 76 -6.11 17.32 6.78
CA LEU A 76 -6.12 15.97 7.36
C LEU A 76 -6.28 15.93 8.88
N ARG A 77 -6.10 17.05 9.59
CA ARG A 77 -6.24 17.09 11.06
C ARG A 77 -7.64 16.62 11.47
N ASN A 78 -7.70 15.65 12.36
CA ASN A 78 -8.94 15.07 12.89
C ASN A 78 -9.87 14.49 11.80
N SER A 79 -9.32 14.09 10.66
CA SER A 79 -10.07 13.47 9.56
C SER A 79 -10.29 11.96 9.73
N ASP A 80 -9.57 11.34 10.66
CA ASP A 80 -9.41 9.90 10.85
C ASP A 80 -8.72 9.13 9.71
N ILE A 81 -8.29 9.82 8.65
CA ILE A 81 -7.54 9.22 7.54
C ILE A 81 -6.10 8.97 7.98
N GLU A 82 -5.64 7.73 7.86
CA GLU A 82 -4.27 7.34 8.13
C GLU A 82 -3.34 7.74 6.96
N LEU A 83 -2.20 8.34 7.28
CA LEU A 83 -1.32 8.97 6.30
C LEU A 83 0.03 8.26 6.21
N ILE A 84 0.40 7.87 4.98
CA ILE A 84 1.80 7.70 4.58
C ILE A 84 2.31 9.06 4.12
N LEU A 85 3.36 9.55 4.76
CA LEU A 85 4.03 10.78 4.35
C LEU A 85 5.45 10.47 3.88
N ASP A 86 5.75 10.80 2.63
CA ASP A 86 7.08 10.61 2.07
C ASP A 86 8.03 11.77 2.45
N VAL A 87 9.30 11.43 2.73
CA VAL A 87 10.43 12.36 2.63
C VAL A 87 10.85 12.35 1.16
N PRO A 88 10.63 13.45 0.40
CA PRO A 88 10.91 13.46 -1.03
C PRO A 88 12.41 13.36 -1.29
N LYS A 89 12.80 12.86 -2.47
CA LYS A 89 14.23 12.73 -2.86
C LYS A 89 15.01 14.02 -2.68
N THR A 90 14.37 15.18 -2.91
CA THR A 90 14.95 16.52 -2.75
C THR A 90 15.31 16.89 -1.32
N ASP A 91 14.72 16.24 -0.31
CA ASP A 91 15.03 16.46 1.11
C ASP A 91 16.06 15.49 1.67
N LEU A 92 16.37 14.38 0.96
CA LEU A 92 17.18 13.29 1.51
C LEU A 92 18.60 13.74 1.89
N GLU A 93 19.24 14.58 1.07
CA GLU A 93 20.59 15.10 1.36
C GLU A 93 20.61 15.89 2.66
N ARG A 94 19.64 16.80 2.82
CA ARG A 94 19.51 17.64 4.01
C ARG A 94 19.24 16.79 5.25
N VAL A 95 18.27 15.88 5.18
CA VAL A 95 17.90 15.00 6.31
C VAL A 95 19.02 14.03 6.68
N ALA A 96 19.80 13.54 5.71
CA ALA A 96 20.96 12.69 5.97
C ALA A 96 22.14 13.46 6.58
N SER A 97 22.26 14.76 6.28
CA SER A 97 23.44 15.57 6.65
C SER A 97 23.65 15.72 8.16
N SER A 98 22.59 15.74 8.96
CA SER A 98 22.69 15.78 10.42
C SER A 98 21.38 15.37 11.11
N GLN A 99 21.48 14.92 12.36
CA GLN A 99 20.31 14.64 13.19
C GLN A 99 19.43 15.89 13.39
N ALA A 100 20.04 17.09 13.53
CA ALA A 100 19.30 18.33 13.71
C ALA A 100 18.38 18.67 12.53
N GLU A 101 18.81 18.38 11.30
CA GLU A 101 17.99 18.57 10.10
C GLU A 101 16.82 17.57 10.04
N ALA A 102 17.04 16.32 10.44
CA ALA A 102 15.97 15.33 10.55
C ALA A 102 14.97 15.68 11.66
N ASP A 103 15.46 16.14 12.82
CA ASP A 103 14.62 16.63 13.92
C ASP A 103 13.77 17.82 13.47
N ALA A 104 14.37 18.76 12.72
CA ALA A 104 13.65 19.89 12.14
C ALA A 104 12.60 19.43 11.11
N TRP A 105 12.92 18.45 10.27
CA TRP A 105 11.96 17.88 9.32
C TRP A 105 10.77 17.26 10.05
N VAL A 106 11.00 16.42 11.07
CA VAL A 106 9.93 15.80 11.86
C VAL A 106 9.13 16.84 12.65
N GLN A 107 9.79 17.85 13.22
CA GLN A 107 9.11 18.94 13.91
C GLN A 107 8.15 19.67 12.97
N ASN A 108 8.64 20.06 11.78
CA ASN A 108 7.91 20.92 10.86
C ASN A 108 6.81 20.17 10.11
N ASN A 109 7.00 18.89 9.80
CA ASN A 109 6.11 18.12 8.91
C ASN A 109 5.24 17.09 9.62
N VAL A 110 5.55 16.78 10.88
CA VAL A 110 4.80 15.78 11.67
C VAL A 110 4.28 16.40 12.96
N LYS A 111 5.16 16.85 13.86
CA LYS A 111 4.75 17.32 15.20
C LYS A 111 3.88 18.57 15.17
N ASN A 112 4.16 19.50 14.26
CA ASN A 112 3.35 20.71 14.12
C ASN A 112 1.93 20.40 13.64
N TYR A 113 1.68 19.21 13.08
CA TYR A 113 0.39 18.77 12.54
C TYR A 113 -0.33 17.78 13.47
N ASP A 114 -0.40 18.13 14.75
CA ASP A 114 -1.22 17.39 15.72
C ASP A 114 -2.67 17.18 15.22
N GLY A 115 -3.21 16.00 15.48
CA GLY A 115 -4.48 15.52 14.93
C GLY A 115 -4.40 14.83 13.56
N VAL A 116 -3.27 14.85 12.85
CA VAL A 116 -3.06 14.00 11.66
C VAL A 116 -2.63 12.60 12.11
N ARG A 117 -3.25 11.56 11.54
CA ARG A 117 -2.93 10.15 11.85
C ARG A 117 -1.81 9.62 10.98
N PHE A 118 -0.57 9.97 11.29
CA PHE A 118 0.59 9.41 10.59
C PHE A 118 0.73 7.92 10.87
N ARG A 119 0.76 7.11 9.81
CA ARG A 119 0.92 5.66 9.86
C ARG A 119 2.36 5.26 9.56
N TYR A 120 2.91 5.79 8.46
CA TYR A 120 4.29 5.57 8.04
C TYR A 120 4.95 6.89 7.62
N ILE A 121 6.24 7.01 7.91
CA ILE A 121 7.12 7.96 7.20
C ILE A 121 7.96 7.15 6.21
N THR A 122 7.82 7.47 4.92
CA THR A 122 8.52 6.78 3.84
C THR A 122 9.69 7.62 3.38
N VAL A 123 10.92 7.23 3.71
CA VAL A 123 12.11 7.98 3.33
C VAL A 123 12.50 7.61 1.91
N GLY A 124 12.21 8.48 0.95
CA GLY A 124 12.44 8.24 -0.46
C GLY A 124 11.42 7.29 -1.12
N ASN A 125 11.18 7.52 -2.41
CA ASN A 125 10.35 6.68 -3.27
C ASN A 125 11.19 6.24 -4.48
N GLU A 126 11.35 4.94 -4.69
CA GLU A 126 12.09 4.36 -5.82
C GLU A 126 13.53 4.93 -5.93
N VAL A 127 14.21 5.03 -4.79
CA VAL A 127 15.61 5.47 -4.75
C VAL A 127 16.50 4.36 -5.30
N LYS A 128 17.27 4.69 -6.34
CA LYS A 128 18.15 3.74 -7.02
C LYS A 128 19.55 3.75 -6.40
N PRO A 129 20.28 2.62 -6.37
CA PRO A 129 21.68 2.61 -5.92
C PRO A 129 22.57 3.52 -6.77
N SER A 130 22.26 3.64 -8.07
CA SER A 130 23.02 4.43 -9.05
C SER A 130 22.81 5.95 -8.98
N GLU A 131 21.78 6.45 -8.29
CA GLU A 131 21.50 7.89 -8.19
C GLU A 131 22.12 8.50 -6.92
N PRO A 132 22.38 9.83 -6.87
CA PRO A 132 23.01 10.47 -5.71
C PRO A 132 22.33 10.15 -4.38
N ALA A 133 20.98 10.10 -4.39
CA ALA A 133 20.15 9.75 -3.24
C ALA A 133 20.40 8.32 -2.71
N GLY A 134 20.87 7.38 -3.54
CA GLY A 134 21.16 6.01 -3.13
C GLY A 134 22.21 5.96 -2.01
N SER A 135 23.30 6.71 -2.15
CA SER A 135 24.39 6.71 -1.16
C SER A 135 23.99 7.24 0.23
N ILE A 136 22.89 7.99 0.33
CA ILE A 136 22.47 8.70 1.54
C ILE A 136 21.15 8.18 2.12
N LEU A 137 20.43 7.31 1.39
CA LEU A 137 19.11 6.81 1.79
C LEU A 137 19.12 6.22 3.21
N PHE A 138 20.05 5.30 3.47
CA PHE A 138 20.09 4.59 4.75
C PHE A 138 20.37 5.56 5.92
N GLN A 139 21.26 6.52 5.73
CA GLN A 139 21.53 7.55 6.75
C GLN A 139 20.30 8.42 7.01
N ALA A 140 19.57 8.82 5.95
CA ALA A 140 18.32 9.57 6.10
C ALA A 140 17.27 8.77 6.89
N MET A 141 17.13 7.46 6.60
CA MET A 141 16.23 6.58 7.34
C MET A 141 16.58 6.53 8.83
N GLN A 142 17.86 6.36 9.17
CA GLN A 142 18.33 6.33 10.55
C GLN A 142 18.06 7.64 11.30
N ASN A 143 18.30 8.79 10.65
CA ASN A 143 18.10 10.09 11.27
C ASN A 143 16.60 10.37 11.50
N ILE A 144 15.73 10.04 10.53
CA ILE A 144 14.27 10.20 10.65
C ILE A 144 13.71 9.27 11.73
N ASP A 145 14.14 8.01 11.77
CA ASP A 145 13.73 7.07 12.82
C ASP A 145 14.14 7.54 14.22
N SER A 146 15.35 8.08 14.35
CA SER A 146 15.83 8.66 15.60
C SER A 146 15.00 9.88 16.01
N ALA A 147 14.65 10.75 15.06
CA ALA A 147 13.82 11.93 15.30
C ALA A 147 12.38 11.56 15.71
N VAL A 148 11.76 10.60 15.00
CA VAL A 148 10.42 10.09 15.29
C VAL A 148 10.37 9.38 16.65
N SER A 149 11.36 8.52 16.93
CA SER A 149 11.48 7.79 18.19
C SER A 149 11.76 8.74 19.37
N GLY A 150 12.69 9.69 19.20
CA GLY A 150 13.04 10.69 20.21
C GLY A 150 11.89 11.65 20.52
N ALA A 151 11.00 11.89 19.57
CA ALA A 151 9.76 12.63 19.77
C ALA A 151 8.63 11.79 20.39
N GLY A 152 8.80 10.48 20.61
CA GLY A 152 7.81 9.59 21.21
C GLY A 152 6.58 9.36 20.33
N LEU A 153 6.71 9.50 19.00
CA LEU A 153 5.55 9.49 18.09
C LEU A 153 5.05 8.07 17.75
N GLY A 154 5.87 7.03 17.94
CA GLY A 154 5.49 5.65 17.65
C GLY A 154 5.21 5.34 16.17
N ILE A 155 5.54 6.25 15.25
CA ILE A 155 5.34 6.09 13.80
C ILE A 155 6.45 5.19 13.25
N LYS A 156 6.10 4.27 12.35
CA LYS A 156 7.08 3.39 11.69
C LYS A 156 7.74 4.11 10.52
N VAL A 157 9.05 3.95 10.38
CA VAL A 157 9.85 4.51 9.28
C VAL A 157 10.18 3.41 8.28
N SER A 158 10.01 3.69 6.99
CA SER A 158 10.31 2.77 5.90
C SER A 158 10.87 3.50 4.67
N THR A 159 10.99 2.81 3.54
CA THR A 159 11.29 3.34 2.21
C THR A 159 10.46 2.57 1.18
N ALA A 160 10.13 3.19 0.06
CA ALA A 160 9.39 2.54 -1.03
C ALA A 160 10.34 2.15 -2.17
N ILE A 161 10.27 0.89 -2.60
CA ILE A 161 11.01 0.36 -3.76
C ILE A 161 10.04 0.05 -4.92
N ASP A 162 10.57 -0.05 -6.13
CA ASP A 162 9.85 -0.57 -7.29
C ASP A 162 10.30 -1.98 -7.67
N MET A 163 9.56 -2.60 -8.60
CA MET A 163 9.85 -3.95 -9.09
C MET A 163 11.21 -4.08 -9.78
N GLY A 164 11.82 -2.99 -10.26
CA GLY A 164 13.17 -2.96 -10.86
C GLY A 164 14.29 -3.33 -9.88
N ALA A 165 14.02 -3.31 -8.57
CA ALA A 165 14.95 -3.86 -7.57
C ALA A 165 15.07 -5.40 -7.64
N THR A 166 14.09 -6.09 -8.22
CA THR A 166 13.95 -7.55 -8.20
C THR A 166 14.14 -8.14 -9.59
N THR A 167 14.79 -9.30 -9.66
CA THR A 167 15.02 -10.08 -10.88
C THR A 167 14.74 -11.56 -10.65
N ASP A 168 14.82 -12.36 -11.72
CA ASP A 168 14.51 -13.79 -11.74
C ASP A 168 13.11 -14.07 -11.17
N THR A 169 12.13 -13.25 -11.55
CA THR A 169 10.76 -13.25 -11.01
C THR A 169 9.86 -14.35 -11.57
N TYR A 170 10.38 -15.19 -12.48
CA TYR A 170 9.66 -16.35 -13.02
C TYR A 170 10.44 -17.67 -12.83
N PRO A 171 9.87 -18.66 -12.13
CA PRO A 171 8.66 -18.54 -11.30
C PRO A 171 8.90 -17.65 -10.06
N PRO A 172 7.86 -17.15 -9.38
CA PRO A 172 8.02 -16.20 -8.26
C PRO A 172 8.96 -16.64 -7.13
N SER A 173 9.01 -17.93 -6.80
CA SER A 173 9.95 -18.49 -5.81
C SER A 173 11.44 -18.22 -6.12
N HIS A 174 11.77 -17.96 -7.38
CA HIS A 174 13.12 -17.62 -7.81
C HIS A 174 13.49 -16.16 -7.57
N GLY A 175 12.50 -15.29 -7.30
CA GLY A 175 12.68 -13.87 -7.09
C GLY A 175 13.83 -13.55 -6.14
N ARG A 176 14.70 -12.64 -6.55
CA ARG A 176 15.84 -12.14 -5.77
C ARG A 176 16.10 -10.68 -6.11
N PHE A 177 16.71 -9.94 -5.20
CA PHE A 177 17.20 -8.61 -5.56
C PHE A 177 18.30 -8.73 -6.63
N THR A 178 18.34 -7.75 -7.54
CA THR A 178 19.45 -7.61 -8.49
C THR A 178 20.76 -7.44 -7.74
N ASP A 179 21.89 -7.74 -8.39
CA ASP A 179 23.20 -7.66 -7.73
C ASP A 179 23.53 -6.24 -7.25
N GLU A 180 23.05 -5.22 -7.97
CA GLU A 180 23.16 -3.80 -7.58
C GLU A 180 22.34 -3.50 -6.32
N TYR A 181 21.10 -3.97 -6.25
CA TYR A 181 20.21 -3.72 -5.12
C TYR A 181 20.52 -4.58 -3.89
N LYS A 182 21.15 -5.75 -4.06
CA LYS A 182 21.41 -6.67 -2.94
C LYS A 182 22.22 -6.00 -1.82
N ASN A 183 23.32 -5.34 -2.16
CA ASN A 183 24.16 -4.68 -1.16
C ASN A 183 23.54 -3.36 -0.67
N PHE A 184 22.83 -2.66 -1.55
CA PHE A 184 22.15 -1.42 -1.24
C PHE A 184 20.99 -1.62 -0.23
N LEU A 185 20.18 -2.67 -0.42
CA LEU A 185 19.02 -2.95 0.42
C LEU A 185 19.36 -3.77 1.68
N GLN A 186 20.49 -4.47 1.76
CA GLN A 186 20.81 -5.26 2.96
C GLN A 186 20.74 -4.45 4.27
N PRO A 187 21.39 -3.30 4.42
CA PRO A 187 21.27 -2.50 5.64
C PRO A 187 19.84 -1.99 5.89
N VAL A 188 19.09 -1.69 4.81
CA VAL A 188 17.68 -1.29 4.89
C VAL A 188 16.83 -2.44 5.45
N ILE A 189 16.99 -3.65 4.93
CA ILE A 189 16.26 -4.85 5.37
C ILE A 189 16.55 -5.14 6.85
N ASP A 190 17.84 -5.16 7.24
CA ASP A 190 18.24 -5.40 8.63
C ASP A 190 17.62 -4.36 9.58
N PHE A 191 17.62 -3.09 9.17
CA PHE A 191 16.98 -2.01 9.90
C PHE A 191 15.47 -2.22 10.04
N LEU A 192 14.75 -2.48 8.94
CA LEU A 192 13.31 -2.70 8.96
C LEU A 192 12.93 -3.90 9.84
N VAL A 193 13.70 -4.99 9.79
CA VAL A 193 13.50 -6.18 10.64
C VAL A 193 13.67 -5.78 12.11
N SER A 194 14.74 -5.06 12.45
CA SER A 194 15.01 -4.63 13.84
C SER A 194 13.92 -3.70 14.40
N LYS A 195 13.29 -2.90 13.52
CA LYS A 195 12.23 -1.94 13.86
C LYS A 195 10.83 -2.52 13.73
N GLN A 196 10.70 -3.76 13.26
CA GLN A 196 9.44 -4.39 12.90
C GLN A 196 8.61 -3.49 11.96
N SER A 197 9.28 -2.79 11.04
CA SER A 197 8.68 -1.87 10.09
C SER A 197 8.45 -2.59 8.75
N PRO A 198 7.35 -2.35 8.02
CA PRO A 198 7.14 -2.97 6.72
C PRO A 198 8.14 -2.42 5.69
N LEU A 199 8.34 -3.14 4.59
CA LEU A 199 8.88 -2.57 3.35
C LEU A 199 7.73 -2.07 2.50
N LEU A 200 7.86 -0.89 1.89
CA LEU A 200 6.87 -0.39 0.93
C LEU A 200 7.30 -0.79 -0.49
N LEU A 201 6.33 -1.24 -1.29
CA LEU A 201 6.54 -1.69 -2.67
C LEU A 201 5.53 -1.04 -3.62
N ASN A 202 6.03 -0.40 -4.67
CA ASN A 202 5.24 0.00 -5.81
C ASN A 202 5.12 -1.20 -6.78
N ASN A 203 3.96 -1.86 -6.78
CA ASN A 203 3.70 -3.07 -7.58
C ASN A 203 2.69 -2.78 -8.69
N TYR A 204 3.17 -2.71 -9.93
CA TYR A 204 2.37 -2.42 -11.11
C TYR A 204 2.40 -3.58 -12.11
N PRO A 205 1.43 -4.51 -12.06
CA PRO A 205 1.21 -5.52 -13.10
C PRO A 205 1.12 -4.93 -14.51
N TYR A 206 0.63 -3.70 -14.65
CA TYR A 206 0.57 -2.99 -15.94
C TYR A 206 1.92 -2.94 -16.65
N PHE A 207 2.99 -2.52 -15.95
CA PHE A 207 4.31 -2.39 -16.57
C PHE A 207 4.88 -3.76 -16.96
N SER A 208 4.75 -4.76 -16.08
CA SER A 208 5.13 -6.13 -16.39
C SER A 208 4.42 -6.66 -17.65
N TYR A 209 3.10 -6.43 -17.78
CA TYR A 209 2.32 -6.77 -18.97
C TYR A 209 2.79 -6.02 -20.20
N LYS A 210 2.86 -4.68 -20.12
CA LYS A 210 3.22 -3.79 -21.24
C LYS A 210 4.57 -4.18 -21.86
N ASP A 211 5.53 -4.55 -21.03
CA ASP A 211 6.88 -4.88 -21.47
C ASP A 211 7.03 -6.34 -21.94
N ASN A 212 6.04 -7.20 -21.71
CA ASN A 212 6.08 -8.63 -22.00
C ASN A 212 4.77 -9.17 -22.60
N MET A 213 4.10 -8.39 -23.45
CA MET A 213 2.77 -8.73 -23.99
C MET A 213 2.73 -10.05 -24.79
N ASP A 214 3.86 -10.51 -25.31
CA ASP A 214 3.95 -11.78 -26.03
C ASP A 214 3.89 -13.01 -25.09
N THR A 215 4.14 -12.83 -23.78
CA THR A 215 4.24 -13.92 -22.80
C THR A 215 3.30 -13.75 -21.61
N ILE A 216 2.90 -12.52 -21.28
CA ILE A 216 1.97 -12.21 -20.19
C ILE A 216 0.59 -11.89 -20.78
N PRO A 217 -0.42 -12.76 -20.61
CA PRO A 217 -1.79 -12.47 -21.01
C PRO A 217 -2.34 -11.26 -20.24
N LEU A 218 -3.11 -10.42 -20.91
CA LEU A 218 -3.78 -9.28 -20.28
C LEU A 218 -4.69 -9.73 -19.13
N GLU A 219 -5.37 -10.85 -19.30
CA GLU A 219 -6.27 -11.44 -18.30
C GLU A 219 -5.55 -11.73 -16.98
N TYR A 220 -4.31 -12.25 -17.06
CA TYR A 220 -3.48 -12.51 -15.88
C TYR A 220 -3.11 -11.23 -15.13
N ALA A 221 -2.86 -10.15 -15.85
CA ALA A 221 -2.57 -8.84 -15.27
C ALA A 221 -3.83 -8.14 -14.69
N LEU A 222 -5.01 -8.49 -15.19
CA LEU A 222 -6.30 -7.91 -14.78
C LEU A 222 -7.09 -8.75 -13.76
N PHE A 223 -6.49 -9.78 -13.16
CA PHE A 223 -7.18 -10.73 -12.27
C PHE A 223 -8.37 -11.45 -12.92
N LYS A 224 -8.37 -11.61 -14.25
CA LYS A 224 -9.40 -12.34 -14.99
C LYS A 224 -9.04 -13.82 -15.10
N PRO A 225 -10.01 -14.72 -15.38
CA PRO A 225 -9.74 -16.13 -15.62
C PRO A 225 -8.65 -16.33 -16.68
N THR A 226 -7.63 -17.10 -16.32
CA THR A 226 -6.40 -17.31 -17.11
C THR A 226 -5.74 -18.63 -16.67
N PRO A 227 -4.88 -19.26 -17.49
CA PRO A 227 -4.09 -20.39 -17.04
C PRO A 227 -3.26 -20.05 -15.79
N VAL A 228 -3.27 -20.96 -14.82
CA VAL A 228 -2.54 -20.81 -13.56
C VAL A 228 -1.04 -20.98 -13.80
N VAL A 229 -0.23 -20.08 -13.24
CA VAL A 229 1.22 -20.26 -13.15
C VAL A 229 1.52 -21.09 -11.90
N ASN A 230 2.07 -22.29 -12.09
CA ASN A 230 2.45 -23.19 -11.01
C ASN A 230 3.93 -23.01 -10.67
N ASP A 231 4.23 -22.89 -9.38
CA ASP A 231 5.54 -22.64 -8.79
C ASP A 231 5.68 -23.49 -7.53
N ASP A 232 6.13 -24.73 -7.71
CA ASP A 232 6.15 -25.76 -6.66
C ASP A 232 4.79 -25.92 -5.95
N SER A 233 4.70 -25.49 -4.68
CA SER A 233 3.48 -25.53 -3.86
C SER A 233 2.57 -24.32 -4.04
N TYR A 234 2.98 -23.32 -4.83
CA TYR A 234 2.25 -22.09 -5.06
C TYR A 234 1.57 -22.09 -6.43
N SER A 235 0.36 -21.54 -6.47
CA SER A 235 -0.43 -21.39 -7.69
C SER A 235 -0.88 -19.94 -7.82
N TYR A 236 -0.41 -19.28 -8.88
CA TYR A 236 -0.70 -17.88 -9.14
C TYR A 236 -1.76 -17.76 -10.22
N THR A 237 -2.87 -17.10 -9.89
CA THR A 237 -3.98 -16.82 -10.81
C THR A 237 -3.95 -15.39 -11.36
N ASN A 238 -3.06 -14.55 -10.82
CA ASN A 238 -2.90 -13.16 -11.21
C ASN A 238 -1.44 -12.70 -11.08
N LEU A 239 -1.07 -11.69 -11.86
CA LEU A 239 0.31 -11.17 -11.92
C LEU A 239 0.68 -10.36 -10.67
N PHE A 240 -0.29 -9.76 -9.98
CA PHE A 240 -0.06 -8.99 -8.76
C PHE A 240 0.56 -9.86 -7.67
N ASP A 241 -0.01 -11.03 -7.42
CA ASP A 241 0.51 -12.01 -6.45
C ASP A 241 1.88 -12.54 -6.88
N ALA A 242 2.05 -12.85 -8.16
CA ALA A 242 3.33 -13.35 -8.67
C ALA A 242 4.45 -12.32 -8.48
N ASN A 243 4.19 -11.04 -8.77
CA ASN A 243 5.14 -9.97 -8.53
C ASN A 243 5.45 -9.81 -7.03
N LEU A 244 4.41 -9.78 -6.19
CA LEU A 244 4.54 -9.57 -4.75
C LEU A 244 5.30 -10.72 -4.08
N ASP A 245 4.98 -11.97 -4.43
CA ASP A 245 5.65 -13.15 -3.88
C ASP A 245 7.08 -13.33 -4.41
N ALA A 246 7.40 -12.78 -5.59
CA ALA A 246 8.79 -12.68 -6.03
C ALA A 246 9.62 -11.73 -5.15
N VAL A 247 9.02 -10.64 -4.66
CA VAL A 247 9.68 -9.74 -3.69
C VAL A 247 9.77 -10.41 -2.31
N TYR A 248 8.74 -11.13 -1.86
CA TYR A 248 8.84 -11.93 -0.63
C TYR A 248 9.94 -13.00 -0.71
N ALA A 249 10.07 -13.70 -1.84
CA ALA A 249 11.16 -14.65 -2.06
C ALA A 249 12.54 -13.96 -2.04
N ALA A 250 12.65 -12.75 -2.58
CA ALA A 250 13.87 -11.94 -2.53
C ALA A 250 14.24 -11.55 -1.10
N LEU A 251 13.25 -11.11 -0.31
CA LEU A 251 13.42 -10.77 1.09
C LEU A 251 13.89 -11.97 1.91
N GLU A 252 13.27 -13.14 1.74
CA GLU A 252 13.69 -14.38 2.43
C GLU A 252 15.16 -14.71 2.17
N LYS A 253 15.62 -14.58 0.92
CA LYS A 253 17.03 -14.81 0.53
C LYS A 253 18.00 -13.78 1.10
N SER A 254 17.51 -12.60 1.48
CA SER A 254 18.28 -11.51 2.08
C SER A 254 18.09 -11.38 3.60
N GLY A 255 17.50 -12.38 4.25
CA GLY A 255 17.27 -12.38 5.71
C GLY A 255 16.07 -11.54 6.19
N GLY A 256 15.30 -10.98 5.26
CA GLY A 256 14.10 -10.17 5.50
C GLY A 256 12.79 -10.95 5.52
N GLY A 257 12.81 -12.28 5.67
CA GLY A 257 11.60 -13.12 5.54
C GLY A 257 10.49 -12.86 6.56
N SER A 258 10.78 -12.14 7.66
CA SER A 258 9.81 -11.68 8.65
C SER A 258 9.16 -10.34 8.31
N LEU A 259 9.61 -9.64 7.27
CA LEU A 259 9.05 -8.38 6.85
C LEU A 259 7.68 -8.58 6.21
N GLU A 260 6.79 -7.65 6.50
CA GLU A 260 5.55 -7.44 5.77
C GLU A 260 5.82 -6.46 4.63
N ILE A 261 5.12 -6.64 3.51
CA ILE A 261 5.10 -5.67 2.42
C ILE A 261 3.80 -4.88 2.47
N VAL A 262 3.90 -3.56 2.49
CA VAL A 262 2.80 -2.65 2.17
C VAL A 262 2.92 -2.32 0.68
N VAL A 263 1.87 -2.60 -0.11
CA VAL A 263 1.85 -2.20 -1.51
C VAL A 263 1.52 -0.71 -1.56
N SER A 264 2.54 0.13 -1.66
CA SER A 264 2.44 1.58 -1.52
C SER A 264 1.97 2.28 -2.79
N GLU A 265 1.98 1.58 -3.91
CA GLU A 265 1.33 1.96 -5.17
C GLU A 265 0.93 0.73 -5.97
N SER A 266 -0.26 0.78 -6.54
CA SER A 266 -0.69 -0.13 -7.59
C SER A 266 -1.84 0.49 -8.37
N GLY A 267 -1.85 0.36 -9.69
CA GLY A 267 -2.88 0.96 -10.53
C GLY A 267 -2.83 0.46 -11.96
N TRP A 268 -3.68 1.04 -12.81
CA TRP A 268 -3.68 0.76 -14.23
C TRP A 268 -4.12 2.02 -15.00
N PRO A 269 -3.36 2.46 -16.02
CA PRO A 269 -3.69 3.70 -16.71
C PRO A 269 -4.89 3.52 -17.64
N THR A 270 -5.72 4.56 -17.74
CA THR A 270 -6.88 4.57 -18.63
C THR A 270 -6.50 4.79 -20.09
N GLU A 271 -5.39 5.50 -20.34
CA GLU A 271 -4.91 5.87 -21.67
C GLU A 271 -3.38 5.91 -21.77
N GLY A 272 -2.85 6.13 -22.97
CA GLY A 272 -1.43 6.43 -23.20
C GLY A 272 -0.53 5.22 -23.46
N GLY A 273 -1.06 3.99 -23.55
CA GLY A 273 -0.24 2.82 -23.90
C GLY A 273 -1.01 1.56 -24.30
N PRO A 274 -0.29 0.47 -24.63
CA PRO A 274 -0.92 -0.83 -24.89
C PRO A 274 -1.73 -1.32 -23.68
N GLY A 275 -2.88 -1.93 -23.93
CA GLY A 275 -3.77 -2.47 -22.88
C GLY A 275 -4.40 -1.41 -21.96
N THR A 276 -4.25 -0.12 -22.23
CA THR A 276 -4.90 0.94 -21.45
C THR A 276 -6.31 1.19 -21.99
N SER A 277 -7.29 1.20 -21.09
CA SER A 277 -8.65 1.65 -21.35
C SER A 277 -9.30 1.95 -20.01
N VAL A 278 -10.37 2.76 -20.02
CA VAL A 278 -11.20 2.95 -18.82
C VAL A 278 -11.71 1.61 -18.28
N ASP A 279 -12.14 0.70 -19.16
CA ASP A 279 -12.65 -0.62 -18.77
C ASP A 279 -11.58 -1.51 -18.11
N ASN A 280 -10.35 -1.51 -18.64
CA ASN A 280 -9.25 -2.29 -18.07
C ASN A 280 -8.81 -1.70 -16.73
N ALA A 281 -8.71 -0.37 -16.63
CA ALA A 281 -8.37 0.29 -15.39
C ALA A 281 -9.42 0.06 -14.29
N MET A 282 -10.70 0.19 -14.64
CA MET A 282 -11.81 -0.12 -13.76
C MET A 282 -11.79 -1.60 -13.33
N THR A 283 -11.53 -2.51 -14.27
CA THR A 283 -11.43 -3.94 -13.95
C THR A 283 -10.29 -4.21 -12.97
N TYR A 284 -9.10 -3.68 -13.25
CA TYR A 284 -7.92 -3.85 -12.41
C TYR A 284 -8.17 -3.35 -10.98
N VAL A 285 -8.64 -2.11 -10.82
CA VAL A 285 -8.85 -1.49 -9.51
C VAL A 285 -9.94 -2.22 -8.72
N ASN A 286 -11.08 -2.54 -9.32
CA ASN A 286 -12.15 -3.25 -8.60
C ASN A 286 -11.72 -4.66 -8.19
N ASN A 287 -11.00 -5.39 -9.05
CA ASN A 287 -10.50 -6.72 -8.72
C ASN A 287 -9.41 -6.66 -7.64
N LEU A 288 -8.49 -5.70 -7.70
CA LEU A 288 -7.47 -5.48 -6.68
C LEU A 288 -8.12 -5.24 -5.30
N ILE A 289 -9.12 -4.36 -5.22
CA ILE A 289 -9.84 -4.06 -3.97
C ILE A 289 -10.45 -5.33 -3.34
N GLN A 290 -10.99 -6.23 -4.14
CA GLN A 290 -11.52 -7.50 -3.62
C GLN A 290 -10.40 -8.48 -3.25
N HIS A 291 -9.37 -8.56 -4.07
CA HIS A 291 -8.29 -9.53 -3.95
C HIS A 291 -7.45 -9.34 -2.69
N VAL A 292 -7.05 -8.10 -2.39
CA VAL A 292 -6.12 -7.80 -1.29
C VAL A 292 -6.60 -8.22 0.10
N LYS A 293 -7.89 -8.58 0.25
CA LYS A 293 -8.46 -9.10 1.50
C LYS A 293 -7.92 -10.50 1.86
N SER A 294 -7.42 -11.26 0.88
CA SER A 294 -7.13 -12.70 1.02
C SER A 294 -5.65 -13.05 1.21
N GLY A 295 -4.74 -12.11 0.91
CA GLY A 295 -3.30 -12.38 0.86
C GLY A 295 -2.84 -12.99 -0.46
N THR A 296 -1.59 -13.45 -0.48
CA THR A 296 -0.95 -14.09 -1.63
C THR A 296 -0.80 -15.60 -1.41
N PRO A 297 -0.47 -16.41 -2.44
CA PRO A 297 -0.11 -17.81 -2.25
C PRO A 297 0.98 -18.06 -1.20
N ARG A 298 2.02 -17.20 -1.12
CA ARG A 298 3.12 -17.32 -0.14
C ARG A 298 2.75 -16.77 1.24
N LYS A 299 1.81 -15.83 1.33
CA LYS A 299 1.31 -15.24 2.58
C LYS A 299 -0.23 -15.30 2.66
N PRO A 300 -0.82 -16.51 2.73
CA PRO A 300 -2.28 -16.69 2.65
C PRO A 300 -2.97 -16.25 3.93
N GLY A 301 -4.22 -15.78 3.80
CA GLY A 301 -5.10 -15.48 4.94
C GLY A 301 -4.76 -14.17 5.66
N LYS A 302 -3.83 -13.38 5.12
CA LYS A 302 -3.46 -12.07 5.64
C LYS A 302 -3.74 -11.00 4.58
N ALA A 303 -4.58 -10.03 4.92
CA ALA A 303 -4.86 -8.95 4.00
C ALA A 303 -3.61 -8.10 3.72
N ILE A 304 -3.52 -7.61 2.48
CA ILE A 304 -2.40 -6.84 1.95
C ILE A 304 -2.77 -5.37 2.02
N GLU A 305 -2.12 -4.62 2.90
CA GLU A 305 -2.29 -3.18 2.93
C GLU A 305 -1.81 -2.59 1.59
N THR A 306 -2.72 -1.95 0.84
CA THR A 306 -2.51 -1.57 -0.55
C THR A 306 -3.01 -0.16 -0.83
N TYR A 307 -2.25 0.64 -1.59
CA TYR A 307 -2.59 2.00 -1.98
C TYR A 307 -2.77 2.09 -3.50
N ILE A 308 -3.96 2.50 -3.93
CA ILE A 308 -4.28 2.65 -5.34
C ILE A 308 -3.62 3.93 -5.87
N PHE A 309 -2.83 3.79 -6.92
CA PHE A 309 -2.27 4.91 -7.65
C PHE A 309 -3.14 5.24 -8.87
N ALA A 310 -3.81 6.40 -8.94
CA ALA A 310 -3.86 7.49 -7.94
C ALA A 310 -5.27 8.09 -7.83
N MET A 311 -5.45 9.10 -6.96
CA MET A 311 -6.75 9.75 -6.76
C MET A 311 -7.24 10.47 -8.03
N PHE A 312 -6.35 11.21 -8.68
CA PHE A 312 -6.67 12.00 -9.87
C PHE A 312 -5.65 11.77 -10.97
N ASP A 313 -6.07 12.06 -12.20
CA ASP A 313 -5.16 12.23 -13.32
C ASP A 313 -4.24 13.42 -13.04
N GLU A 314 -2.95 13.29 -13.39
CA GLU A 314 -1.92 14.28 -13.08
C GLU A 314 -1.32 14.81 -14.39
N ASN A 315 -1.98 15.81 -14.98
CA ASN A 315 -1.69 16.27 -16.33
C ASN A 315 -0.31 16.94 -16.52
N GLN A 316 0.41 17.28 -15.44
CA GLN A 316 1.78 17.78 -15.49
C GLN A 316 2.84 16.68 -15.49
N LYS A 317 2.44 15.41 -15.32
CA LYS A 317 3.37 14.28 -15.40
C LYS A 317 3.79 13.96 -16.85
N GLY A 318 4.87 13.21 -16.94
CA GLY A 318 5.43 12.68 -18.19
C GLY A 318 6.76 13.34 -18.58
N PRO A 319 7.41 12.82 -19.65
CA PRO A 319 7.09 11.56 -20.33
C PRO A 319 7.31 10.29 -19.45
N PRO A 320 6.70 9.13 -19.78
CA PRO A 320 5.78 8.87 -20.90
C PRO A 320 4.38 9.46 -20.72
N GLU A 321 3.62 9.60 -21.81
CA GLU A 321 2.28 10.23 -21.82
C GLU A 321 1.26 9.50 -20.93
N LEU A 322 1.39 8.18 -20.79
CA LEU A 322 0.56 7.36 -19.89
C LEU A 322 0.58 7.84 -18.43
N GLU A 323 1.64 8.54 -18.01
CA GLU A 323 1.79 9.07 -16.65
C GLU A 323 0.70 10.06 -16.24
N LYS A 324 -0.06 10.58 -17.20
CA LYS A 324 -1.16 11.52 -16.94
C LYS A 324 -2.48 10.84 -16.61
N PHE A 325 -2.61 9.52 -16.80
CA PHE A 325 -3.91 8.83 -16.92
C PHE A 325 -4.15 7.73 -15.87
N TRP A 326 -3.59 7.88 -14.66
CA TRP A 326 -3.69 6.88 -13.57
C TRP A 326 -4.84 7.15 -12.58
N GLY A 327 -5.57 8.26 -12.74
CA GLY A 327 -6.52 8.75 -11.76
C GLY A 327 -7.80 7.94 -11.65
N CYS A 328 -8.21 7.60 -10.43
CA CYS A 328 -9.54 7.05 -10.13
C CYS A 328 -10.68 8.04 -10.43
N PHE A 329 -10.37 9.34 -10.43
CA PHE A 329 -11.28 10.44 -10.71
C PHE A 329 -10.65 11.40 -11.74
N PHE A 330 -11.46 11.89 -12.68
CA PHE A 330 -11.04 12.93 -13.62
C PHE A 330 -11.09 14.32 -12.97
N LEU A 331 -10.15 15.21 -13.33
CA LEU A 331 -10.05 16.58 -12.79
C LEU A 331 -11.14 17.54 -13.31
N VAL A 332 -11.83 17.22 -14.41
CA VAL A 332 -12.78 18.13 -15.07
C VAL A 332 -14.18 17.52 -15.13
N ASN A 333 -15.10 18.12 -14.39
CA ASN A 333 -16.56 18.07 -14.49
C ASN A 333 -17.17 16.93 -15.32
N SER A 334 -16.95 15.68 -14.90
CA SER A 334 -17.83 14.57 -15.24
C SER A 334 -17.66 13.50 -14.16
N LEU A 335 -18.80 13.09 -13.65
CA LEU A 335 -18.98 12.07 -12.62
C LEU A 335 -18.67 10.69 -13.22
N SER A 336 -17.43 10.47 -13.68
CA SER A 336 -17.00 9.19 -14.22
C SER A 336 -16.20 8.45 -13.15
N MET A 337 -16.89 7.49 -12.54
CA MET A 337 -16.45 6.68 -11.41
C MET A 337 -15.69 5.46 -11.93
N MET A 338 -14.41 5.27 -11.58
CA MET A 338 -13.78 3.94 -11.65
C MET A 338 -14.06 3.08 -10.42
N LEU A 339 -14.38 3.71 -9.29
CA LEU A 339 -14.76 3.03 -8.06
C LEU A 339 -16.28 2.85 -8.04
N SER A 340 -16.78 1.62 -8.20
CA SER A 340 -18.22 1.36 -7.99
C SER A 340 -18.61 1.87 -6.59
N SER A 341 -19.64 2.71 -6.50
CA SER A 341 -20.11 3.33 -5.26
C SER A 341 -20.64 2.34 -4.22
N THR A 342 -20.62 1.04 -4.54
CA THR A 342 -21.24 -0.05 -3.78
C THR A 342 -20.24 -0.99 -3.09
N ASN A 343 -18.95 -1.01 -3.45
CA ASN A 343 -18.10 -2.16 -3.06
C ASN A 343 -16.97 -1.89 -2.06
N ILE A 344 -16.84 -0.68 -1.52
CA ILE A 344 -15.80 -0.44 -0.50
C ILE A 344 -16.21 -1.03 0.86
N LEU A 345 -17.50 -1.27 1.15
CA LEU A 345 -17.95 -1.81 2.46
C LEU A 345 -19.24 -2.66 2.53
N GLU A 346 -19.98 -2.98 1.47
CA GLU A 346 -21.14 -3.88 1.63
C GLU A 346 -20.72 -5.34 1.82
N ASP A 347 -20.30 -5.70 3.04
CA ASP A 347 -20.46 -7.07 3.56
C ASP A 347 -20.50 -7.11 5.10
N THR A 348 -21.10 -6.09 5.73
CA THR A 348 -21.36 -6.08 7.17
C THR A 348 -22.77 -5.60 7.49
N GLU A 349 -23.80 -6.23 6.92
CA GLU A 349 -25.11 -6.34 7.59
C GLU A 349 -26.03 -7.36 6.92
N GLN A 350 -26.76 -8.10 7.76
CA GLN A 350 -27.81 -9.09 7.46
C GLN A 350 -27.29 -10.52 7.17
N GLY A 351 -27.28 -11.46 8.11
CA GLY A 351 -28.23 -11.66 9.20
C GLY A 351 -29.46 -12.44 8.71
N LEU A 352 -29.36 -13.76 8.80
CA LEU A 352 -30.42 -14.69 9.24
C LEU A 352 -31.87 -14.32 8.85
N VAL A 353 -32.45 -15.02 7.87
CA VAL A 353 -33.88 -15.31 7.89
C VAL A 353 -34.07 -16.82 7.90
N ILE A 354 -34.56 -17.27 9.04
CA ILE A 354 -35.14 -18.59 9.30
C ILE A 354 -36.59 -18.54 8.78
N GLN A 355 -37.00 -19.66 8.15
CA GLN A 355 -38.29 -20.02 7.53
C GLN A 355 -38.50 -19.61 6.07
#